data_AF-A0A3N0DRE2-F1
#
_entry.id   AF-A0A3N0DRE2-F1
#
_cell.length_a   1.000
_cell.length_b   1.000
_cell.length_c   1.000
_cell.angle_alpha   90.00
_cell.angle_beta   90.00
_cell.angle_gamma   90.00
#
_symmetry.space_group_name_H-M   'P 1'
#
loop_
_entity.id
_entity.type
_entity.pdbx_description
1 polymer ?
#
loop_
_entity_poly.entity_id
_entity_poly.type
_entity_poly.pdbx_seq_one_letter_code
_entity_poly.pdbx_strand_id
1 'polypeptide(L)'
;MMKHFYALVLFLAVIFSGYAQVGVGTPMPDSSAQLDIVAKDKGVLIPRIALKGIKDVTTIANGNVESLLVFNTSGTAGLKPGYYYWHIDRWHRVVSSGDLTGGDIPDNIVVYNPVSNQFTYIDENGNSQEINFEEIVKANETITTLVNTGNGVYVYTSEDGTKTTINVQADVINQFEEIIKNENIVNKITELIKNIGGNVHYDGDRFTYVDENGTTQIINFEEIVKANETVTTLVNNNDGTYTYTSEDGTITTINVPADVINQF
;
A
#
# COMPACT_ATOMS: atom_id res chain seq x y z
N MET A 1 -103.75 9.10 0.23
CA MET A 1 -103.12 8.90 -1.08
C MET A 1 -101.68 9.50 -1.20
N MET A 2 -101.23 10.39 -0.31
CA MET A 2 -99.91 11.05 -0.40
C MET A 2 -98.71 10.31 0.25
N LYS A 3 -98.92 9.28 1.09
CA LYS A 3 -97.82 8.62 1.84
C LYS A 3 -96.93 7.69 0.99
N HIS A 4 -97.44 7.20 -0.14
CA HIS A 4 -96.70 6.28 -1.02
C HIS A 4 -95.94 7.01 -2.13
N PHE A 5 -96.24 8.31 -2.35
CA PHE A 5 -95.55 9.15 -3.34
C PHE A 5 -94.14 9.53 -2.87
N TYR A 6 -93.96 9.85 -1.59
CA TYR A 6 -92.64 10.15 -1.02
C TYR A 6 -91.69 8.93 -1.01
N ALA A 7 -92.23 7.72 -0.84
CA ALA A 7 -91.43 6.49 -0.92
C ALA A 7 -90.92 6.22 -2.36
N LEU A 8 -91.73 6.53 -3.37
CA LEU A 8 -91.36 6.40 -4.77
C LEU A 8 -90.32 7.47 -5.20
N VAL A 9 -90.46 8.70 -4.70
CA VAL A 9 -89.49 9.79 -4.96
C VAL A 9 -88.16 9.53 -4.25
N LEU A 10 -88.17 8.96 -3.05
CA LEU A 10 -86.95 8.55 -2.33
C LEU A 10 -86.23 7.38 -3.05
N PHE A 11 -86.99 6.48 -3.69
CA PHE A 11 -86.43 5.35 -4.44
C PHE A 11 -85.83 5.78 -5.80
N LEU A 12 -86.35 6.85 -6.42
CA LEU A 12 -85.79 7.40 -7.66
C LEU A 12 -84.59 8.35 -7.46
N ALA A 13 -84.40 8.91 -6.27
CA ALA A 13 -83.31 9.85 -5.98
C ALA A 13 -81.94 9.16 -5.76
N VAL A 14 -81.89 7.83 -5.74
CA VAL A 14 -80.68 7.04 -5.53
C VAL A 14 -80.20 6.48 -6.86
N ILE A 15 -79.85 7.36 -7.79
CA ILE A 15 -79.07 6.99 -8.98
C ILE A 15 -77.60 7.16 -8.60
N PHE A 16 -77.03 6.18 -7.89
CA PHE A 16 -75.60 6.17 -7.62
C PHE A 16 -74.86 5.96 -8.94
N SER A 17 -74.14 6.98 -9.40
CA SER A 17 -73.05 6.81 -10.36
C SER A 17 -71.90 6.10 -9.65
N GLY A 18 -71.94 4.77 -9.60
CA GLY A 18 -70.81 3.97 -9.14
C GLY A 18 -69.71 3.98 -10.19
N TYR A 19 -68.55 4.58 -9.89
CA TYR A 19 -67.34 4.34 -10.67
C TYR A 19 -66.92 2.88 -10.45
N ALA A 20 -67.08 2.03 -11.47
CA ALA A 20 -66.66 0.64 -11.38
C ALA A 20 -65.24 0.49 -11.93
N GLN A 21 -64.32 0.09 -11.06
CA GLN A 21 -63.01 -0.45 -11.45
C GLN A 21 -63.19 -1.80 -12.15
N VAL A 22 -62.35 -2.09 -13.16
CA VAL A 22 -62.46 -3.34 -13.92
C VAL A 22 -61.62 -4.41 -13.25
N GLY A 23 -62.28 -5.39 -12.63
CA GLY A 23 -61.67 -6.60 -12.13
C GLY A 23 -61.80 -7.76 -13.12
N VAL A 24 -60.69 -8.43 -13.44
CA VAL A 24 -60.71 -9.70 -14.17
C VAL A 24 -60.09 -10.77 -13.29
N GLY A 25 -60.89 -11.74 -12.85
CA GLY A 25 -60.43 -12.80 -11.95
C GLY A 25 -60.38 -12.43 -10.47
N THR A 26 -60.82 -11.21 -10.10
CA THR A 26 -61.03 -10.79 -8.70
C THR A 26 -62.35 -10.05 -8.54
N PRO A 27 -63.17 -10.36 -7.51
CA PRO A 27 -64.38 -9.60 -7.20
C PRO A 27 -64.09 -8.30 -6.42
N MET A 28 -62.87 -8.12 -5.92
CA MET A 28 -62.43 -6.94 -5.17
C MET A 28 -61.11 -6.45 -5.77
N PRO A 29 -61.14 -5.69 -6.88
CA PRO A 29 -59.95 -5.11 -7.48
C PRO A 29 -59.26 -4.14 -6.50
N ASP A 30 -57.94 -3.95 -6.65
CA ASP A 30 -57.23 -2.92 -5.88
C ASP A 30 -57.82 -1.53 -6.16
N SER A 31 -58.07 -0.74 -5.11
CA SER A 31 -58.66 0.60 -5.24
C SER A 31 -57.78 1.60 -6.01
N SER A 32 -56.50 1.27 -6.20
CA SER A 32 -55.53 2.08 -6.96
C SER A 32 -55.46 1.67 -8.43
N ALA A 33 -56.21 0.63 -8.85
CA ALA A 33 -56.17 0.07 -10.19
C ALA A 33 -57.46 0.36 -10.97
N GLN A 34 -57.30 0.98 -12.15
CA GLN A 34 -58.42 1.11 -13.10
C GLN A 34 -58.78 -0.24 -13.77
N LEU A 35 -57.78 -1.12 -13.90
CA LEU A 35 -57.88 -2.50 -14.37
C LEU A 35 -56.97 -3.37 -13.49
N ASP A 36 -57.55 -4.35 -12.81
CA ASP A 36 -56.84 -5.35 -11.99
C ASP A 36 -57.11 -6.75 -12.54
N ILE A 37 -56.06 -7.50 -12.83
CA ILE A 37 -56.15 -8.82 -13.44
C ILE A 37 -55.42 -9.82 -12.54
N VAL A 38 -56.19 -10.73 -11.94
CA VAL A 38 -55.67 -11.73 -10.99
C VAL A 38 -55.86 -13.13 -11.55
N ALA A 39 -54.76 -13.86 -11.72
CA ALA A 39 -54.75 -15.26 -12.10
C ALA A 39 -53.52 -15.98 -11.52
N LYS A 40 -53.63 -17.30 -11.29
CA LYS A 40 -52.51 -18.11 -10.75
C LYS A 40 -51.58 -18.63 -11.85
N ASP A 41 -52.12 -18.88 -13.03
CA ASP A 41 -51.47 -19.63 -14.12
C ASP A 41 -51.81 -19.04 -15.51
N LYS A 42 -52.27 -17.79 -15.56
CA LYS A 42 -52.61 -17.09 -16.81
C LYS A 42 -51.97 -15.70 -16.84
N GLY A 43 -51.61 -15.25 -18.04
CA GLY A 43 -51.10 -13.90 -18.30
C GLY A 43 -52.06 -13.06 -19.14
N VAL A 44 -51.62 -11.87 -19.53
CA VAL A 44 -52.38 -10.93 -20.36
C VAL A 44 -51.76 -10.86 -21.75
N LEU A 45 -52.56 -11.11 -22.78
CA LEU A 45 -52.16 -10.83 -24.15
C LEU A 45 -52.46 -9.37 -24.48
N ILE A 46 -51.40 -8.58 -24.57
CA ILE A 46 -51.44 -7.22 -25.13
C ILE A 46 -51.65 -7.30 -26.64
N PRO A 47 -52.33 -6.33 -27.29
CA PRO A 47 -52.54 -6.31 -28.73
C PRO A 47 -51.25 -6.56 -29.52
N ARG A 48 -51.27 -7.60 -30.37
CA ARG A 48 -50.14 -8.00 -31.22
C ARG A 48 -50.29 -7.33 -32.58
N ILE A 49 -49.45 -6.35 -32.85
CA ILE A 49 -49.58 -5.46 -34.00
C ILE A 49 -48.28 -5.51 -34.82
N ALA A 50 -48.39 -5.65 -36.14
CA ALA A 50 -47.23 -5.57 -37.03
C ALA A 50 -46.96 -4.09 -37.37
N LEU A 51 -46.11 -3.43 -36.58
CA LEU A 51 -45.74 -2.03 -36.82
C LEU A 51 -44.88 -1.91 -38.08
N LYS A 52 -45.04 -0.81 -38.80
CA LYS A 52 -44.31 -0.52 -40.06
C LYS A 52 -42.98 0.18 -39.85
N GLY A 53 -42.73 0.71 -38.64
CA GLY A 53 -41.49 1.38 -38.28
C GLY A 53 -41.60 2.13 -36.94
N ILE A 54 -40.47 2.66 -36.45
CA ILE A 54 -40.41 3.35 -35.15
C ILE A 54 -41.28 4.62 -35.05
N LYS A 55 -41.69 5.22 -36.18
CA LYS A 55 -42.60 6.39 -36.22
C LYS A 55 -43.97 6.07 -36.82
N ASP A 56 -44.36 4.80 -36.82
CA ASP A 56 -45.62 4.37 -37.42
C ASP A 56 -46.84 4.91 -36.65
N VAL A 57 -47.53 5.87 -37.28
CA VAL A 57 -48.79 6.48 -36.80
C VAL A 57 -50.02 5.98 -37.57
N THR A 58 -49.85 5.05 -38.51
CA THR A 58 -50.90 4.65 -39.46
C THR A 58 -51.52 3.31 -39.14
N THR A 59 -50.76 2.40 -38.52
CA THR A 59 -51.24 1.05 -38.23
C THR A 59 -52.32 1.05 -37.15
N ILE A 60 -52.31 2.03 -36.25
CA ILE A 60 -53.37 2.27 -35.27
C ILE A 60 -54.30 3.36 -35.81
N ALA A 61 -55.49 2.97 -36.24
CA ALA A 61 -56.39 3.81 -37.04
C ALA A 61 -56.83 5.12 -36.37
N ASN A 62 -56.90 5.15 -35.04
CA ASN A 62 -57.33 6.33 -34.27
C ASN A 62 -56.15 7.16 -33.74
N GLY A 63 -54.95 6.95 -34.29
CA GLY A 63 -53.73 7.58 -33.84
C GLY A 63 -53.13 6.92 -32.60
N ASN A 64 -51.87 7.22 -32.35
CA ASN A 64 -51.14 6.75 -31.18
C ASN A 64 -51.29 7.78 -30.06
N VAL A 65 -51.41 7.29 -28.82
CA VAL A 65 -51.45 8.12 -27.61
C VAL A 65 -50.31 7.74 -26.69
N GLU A 66 -49.86 8.69 -25.87
CA GLU A 66 -48.77 8.47 -24.90
C GLU A 66 -49.05 7.25 -24.01
N SER A 67 -48.02 6.44 -23.77
CA SER A 67 -48.08 5.16 -23.03
C SER A 67 -48.92 4.05 -23.68
N LEU A 68 -49.37 4.19 -24.93
CA LEU A 68 -50.05 3.10 -25.64
C LEU A 68 -49.11 1.90 -25.81
N LEU A 69 -49.47 0.75 -25.24
CA LEU A 69 -48.65 -0.46 -25.23
C LEU A 69 -49.12 -1.49 -26.27
N VAL A 70 -48.19 -2.02 -27.06
CA VAL A 70 -48.43 -3.10 -28.02
C VAL A 70 -47.30 -4.12 -27.98
N PHE A 71 -47.59 -5.34 -28.43
CA PHE A 71 -46.54 -6.30 -28.79
C PHE A 71 -46.32 -6.23 -30.30
N ASN A 72 -45.16 -5.70 -30.72
CA ASN A 72 -44.79 -5.65 -32.11
C ASN A 72 -44.40 -7.04 -32.64
N THR A 73 -44.98 -7.44 -33.77
CA THR A 73 -44.64 -8.71 -34.46
C THR A 73 -43.74 -8.52 -35.68
N SER A 74 -43.51 -7.27 -36.12
CA SER A 74 -42.65 -6.96 -37.26
C SER A 74 -41.17 -7.02 -36.89
N GLY A 75 -40.34 -7.54 -37.80
CA GLY A 75 -38.88 -7.55 -37.67
C GLY A 75 -38.17 -6.63 -38.68
N THR A 76 -38.89 -5.69 -39.30
CA THR A 76 -38.37 -4.85 -40.39
C THR A 76 -38.33 -3.37 -39.98
N ALA A 77 -37.65 -2.53 -40.78
CA ALA A 77 -37.58 -1.07 -40.58
C ALA A 77 -37.08 -0.62 -39.19
N GLY A 78 -36.04 -1.28 -38.68
CA GLY A 78 -35.42 -0.96 -37.38
C GLY A 78 -36.21 -1.46 -36.17
N LEU A 79 -37.26 -2.26 -36.37
CA LEU A 79 -38.02 -2.90 -35.32
C LEU A 79 -37.56 -4.33 -35.11
N LYS A 80 -37.48 -4.74 -33.84
CA LYS A 80 -37.39 -6.15 -33.41
C LYS A 80 -38.75 -6.57 -32.81
N PRO A 81 -39.16 -7.85 -32.91
CA PRO A 81 -40.32 -8.34 -32.16
C PRO A 81 -40.16 -8.09 -30.65
N GLY A 82 -41.25 -7.71 -29.98
CA GLY A 82 -41.25 -7.43 -28.54
C GLY A 82 -42.26 -6.37 -28.12
N TYR A 83 -42.21 -5.96 -26.86
CA TYR A 83 -43.10 -4.94 -26.31
C TYR A 83 -42.63 -3.53 -26.70
N TYR A 84 -43.56 -2.70 -27.16
CA TYR A 84 -43.33 -1.29 -27.46
C TYR A 84 -44.41 -0.42 -26.85
N TYR A 85 -44.02 0.78 -26.40
CA TYR A 85 -44.95 1.82 -26.00
C TYR A 85 -44.73 3.09 -26.84
N TRP A 86 -45.80 3.83 -27.09
CA TRP A 86 -45.71 5.12 -27.78
C TRP A 86 -45.30 6.22 -26.80
N HIS A 87 -44.28 6.99 -27.18
CA HIS A 87 -43.82 8.16 -26.44
C HIS A 87 -43.13 9.16 -27.38
N ILE A 88 -43.53 10.43 -27.32
CA ILE A 88 -42.90 11.56 -28.07
C ILE A 88 -42.66 11.20 -29.54
N ASP A 89 -43.77 11.00 -30.27
CA ASP A 89 -43.78 10.73 -31.72
C ASP A 89 -43.00 9.47 -32.16
N ARG A 90 -42.80 8.51 -31.26
CA ARG A 90 -42.04 7.29 -31.55
C ARG A 90 -42.51 6.09 -30.72
N TRP A 91 -42.34 4.90 -31.29
CA TRP A 91 -42.40 3.62 -30.59
C TRP A 91 -41.08 3.31 -29.89
N HIS A 92 -41.12 3.21 -28.57
CA HIS A 92 -40.00 2.82 -27.72
C HIS A 92 -40.10 1.34 -27.36
N ARG A 93 -39.04 0.57 -27.59
CA ARG A 93 -38.98 -0.84 -27.20
C ARG A 93 -38.71 -0.96 -25.70
N VAL A 94 -39.41 -1.87 -25.03
CA VAL A 94 -39.03 -2.33 -23.69
C VAL A 94 -37.98 -3.42 -23.86
N VAL A 95 -36.76 -3.15 -23.39
CA VAL A 95 -35.61 -4.06 -23.55
C VAL A 95 -35.24 -4.71 -22.21
N SER A 96 -34.81 -5.97 -22.26
CA SER A 96 -34.15 -6.65 -21.15
C SER A 96 -32.64 -6.71 -21.36
N SER A 97 -31.85 -7.04 -20.33
CA SER A 97 -30.39 -7.17 -20.45
C SER A 97 -29.95 -8.19 -21.50
N GLY A 98 -30.78 -9.20 -21.79
CA GLY A 98 -30.52 -10.18 -22.86
C GLY A 98 -30.86 -9.69 -24.28
N ASP A 99 -31.58 -8.58 -24.42
CA ASP A 99 -31.90 -7.96 -25.72
C ASP A 99 -30.81 -7.01 -26.21
N LEU A 100 -29.88 -6.61 -25.34
CA LEU A 100 -28.83 -5.67 -25.64
C LEU A 100 -27.70 -6.41 -26.37
N THR A 101 -27.67 -6.28 -27.69
CA THR A 101 -26.44 -6.57 -28.46
C THR A 101 -25.57 -5.31 -28.47
N GLY A 102 -24.25 -5.41 -28.64
CA GLY A 102 -23.31 -4.29 -28.45
C GLY A 102 -23.66 -2.98 -29.18
N GLY A 103 -24.48 -3.02 -30.24
CA GLY A 103 -24.99 -1.83 -30.94
C GLY A 103 -26.31 -1.24 -30.41
N ASP A 104 -26.94 -1.83 -29.39
CA ASP A 104 -28.18 -1.37 -28.76
C ASP A 104 -27.91 -0.52 -27.48
N ILE A 105 -26.65 -0.34 -27.09
CA ILE A 105 -26.22 0.41 -25.90
C ILE A 105 -25.85 1.84 -26.32
N PRO A 106 -26.39 2.89 -25.67
CA PRO A 106 -26.00 4.28 -25.91
C PRO A 106 -24.49 4.51 -25.78
N ASP A 107 -23.93 5.38 -26.63
CA ASP A 107 -22.53 5.83 -26.57
C ASP A 107 -22.15 6.28 -25.16
N ASN A 108 -20.89 6.03 -24.76
CA ASN A 108 -20.30 6.40 -23.45
C ASN A 108 -20.77 5.59 -22.23
N ILE A 109 -21.39 4.42 -22.42
CA ILE A 109 -21.63 3.49 -21.31
C ILE A 109 -20.44 2.56 -21.15
N VAL A 110 -19.89 2.53 -19.93
CA VAL A 110 -18.90 1.53 -19.52
C VAL A 110 -19.64 0.31 -18.96
N VAL A 111 -19.32 -0.86 -19.50
CA VAL A 111 -19.90 -2.14 -19.09
C VAL A 111 -18.83 -2.97 -18.39
N TYR A 112 -19.16 -3.54 -17.24
CA TYR A 112 -18.31 -4.51 -16.56
C TYR A 112 -18.81 -5.93 -16.80
N ASN A 113 -17.94 -6.80 -17.31
CA ASN A 113 -18.20 -8.22 -17.46
C ASN A 113 -17.59 -9.00 -16.27
N PRO A 114 -18.41 -9.54 -15.34
CA PRO A 114 -17.91 -10.25 -14.17
C PRO A 114 -17.32 -11.63 -14.48
N VAL A 115 -17.57 -12.20 -15.68
CA VAL A 115 -17.03 -13.50 -16.09
C VAL A 115 -15.60 -13.35 -16.60
N SER A 116 -15.34 -12.35 -17.45
CA SER A 116 -13.99 -12.06 -17.93
C SER A 116 -13.22 -11.07 -17.06
N ASN A 117 -13.87 -10.47 -16.06
CA ASN A 117 -13.32 -9.42 -15.19
C ASN A 117 -12.79 -8.20 -15.98
N GLN A 118 -13.53 -7.80 -17.02
CA GLN A 118 -13.13 -6.74 -17.94
C GLN A 118 -14.13 -5.59 -17.95
N PHE A 119 -13.62 -4.38 -18.10
CA PHE A 119 -14.41 -3.20 -18.43
C PHE A 119 -14.32 -2.95 -19.93
N THR A 120 -15.45 -2.68 -20.58
CA THR A 120 -15.51 -2.30 -22.00
C THR A 120 -16.36 -1.04 -22.18
N TYR A 121 -16.15 -0.33 -23.27
CA TYR A 121 -17.04 0.74 -23.74
C TYR A 121 -17.40 0.50 -25.21
N ILE A 122 -18.48 1.11 -25.68
CA ILE A 122 -18.86 1.09 -27.09
C ILE A 122 -18.31 2.36 -27.75
N ASP A 123 -17.54 2.21 -28.82
CA ASP A 123 -17.00 3.34 -29.61
C ASP A 123 -18.04 3.98 -30.53
N GLU A 124 -17.68 5.08 -31.20
CA GLU A 124 -18.54 5.83 -32.13
C GLU A 124 -19.05 5.01 -33.33
N ASN A 125 -18.43 3.84 -33.58
CA ASN A 125 -18.80 2.92 -34.64
C ASN A 125 -19.60 1.72 -34.13
N GLY A 126 -19.95 1.69 -32.84
CA GLY A 126 -20.72 0.61 -32.22
C GLY A 126 -19.89 -0.62 -31.83
N ASN A 127 -18.56 -0.55 -31.85
CA ASN A 127 -17.71 -1.68 -31.47
C ASN A 127 -17.37 -1.65 -29.98
N SER A 128 -17.32 -2.83 -29.37
CA SER A 128 -16.84 -2.97 -27.99
C SER A 128 -15.32 -2.87 -27.93
N GLN A 129 -14.83 -1.91 -27.17
CA GLN A 129 -13.42 -1.67 -26.90
C GLN A 129 -13.12 -2.00 -25.44
N GLU A 130 -12.01 -2.70 -25.18
CA GLU A 130 -11.56 -3.01 -23.83
C GLU A 130 -10.90 -1.79 -23.17
N ILE A 131 -11.21 -1.55 -21.91
CA ILE A 131 -10.49 -0.62 -21.05
C ILE A 131 -9.42 -1.42 -20.31
N ASN A 132 -8.22 -1.47 -20.88
CA ASN A 132 -7.10 -2.16 -20.28
C ASN A 132 -6.44 -1.29 -19.19
N PHE A 133 -6.86 -1.49 -17.94
CA PHE A 133 -6.29 -0.78 -16.80
C PHE A 133 -4.81 -1.07 -16.58
N GLU A 134 -4.32 -2.26 -16.92
CA GLU A 134 -2.90 -2.59 -16.78
C GLU A 134 -2.03 -1.71 -17.69
N GLU A 135 -2.46 -1.48 -18.93
CA GLU A 135 -1.77 -0.57 -19.86
C GLU A 135 -1.86 0.89 -19.40
N ILE A 136 -3.04 1.34 -18.95
CA ILE A 136 -3.24 2.70 -18.46
C ILE A 136 -2.35 2.96 -17.24
N VAL A 137 -2.33 2.04 -16.29
CA VAL A 137 -1.50 2.14 -15.09
C VAL A 137 -0.03 2.15 -15.49
N LYS A 138 0.46 1.20 -16.30
CA LYS A 138 1.87 1.18 -16.75
C LYS A 138 2.28 2.45 -17.50
N ALA A 139 1.39 3.03 -18.31
CA ALA A 139 1.68 4.24 -19.06
C ALA A 139 1.76 5.50 -18.17
N ASN A 140 1.13 5.48 -17.00
CA ASN A 140 1.07 6.61 -16.06
C ASN A 140 1.81 6.36 -14.75
N GLU A 141 2.37 5.16 -14.55
CA GLU A 141 3.21 4.85 -13.41
C GLU A 141 4.51 5.64 -13.50
N THR A 142 4.82 6.33 -12.40
CA THR A 142 6.09 7.01 -12.21
C THR A 142 7.16 6.01 -11.78
N ILE A 143 8.16 5.80 -12.64
CA ILE A 143 9.27 4.89 -12.32
C ILE A 143 10.31 5.66 -11.49
N THR A 144 10.57 5.20 -10.26
CA THR A 144 11.74 5.61 -9.48
C THR A 144 12.74 4.46 -9.42
N THR A 145 14.03 4.78 -9.33
CA THR A 145 15.08 3.74 -9.24
C THR A 145 16.08 4.07 -8.15
N LEU A 146 16.65 3.04 -7.53
CA LEU A 146 17.81 3.15 -6.65
C LEU A 146 18.87 2.16 -7.14
N VAL A 147 19.93 2.67 -7.75
CA VAL A 147 20.97 1.84 -8.38
C VAL A 147 22.24 1.91 -7.55
N ASN A 148 22.76 0.76 -7.14
CA ASN A 148 24.08 0.66 -6.53
C ASN A 148 25.15 0.80 -7.63
N THR A 149 25.98 1.82 -7.54
CA THR A 149 27.07 2.09 -8.49
C THR A 149 28.43 1.55 -8.03
N GLY A 150 28.46 0.81 -6.91
CA GLY A 150 29.66 0.30 -6.27
C GLY A 150 30.20 1.22 -5.18
N ASN A 151 31.12 0.68 -4.36
CA ASN A 151 31.82 1.42 -3.30
C ASN A 151 30.89 2.21 -2.35
N GLY A 152 29.72 1.67 -2.02
CA GLY A 152 28.76 2.34 -1.12
C GLY A 152 28.10 3.60 -1.70
N VAL A 153 28.21 3.81 -3.02
CA VAL A 153 27.55 4.90 -3.73
C VAL A 153 26.29 4.36 -4.41
N TYR A 154 25.19 5.09 -4.23
CA TYR A 154 23.91 4.81 -4.84
C TYR A 154 23.42 6.03 -5.62
N VAL A 155 22.75 5.80 -6.73
CA VAL A 155 22.07 6.84 -7.50
C VAL A 155 20.58 6.56 -7.43
N TYR A 156 19.86 7.44 -6.72
CA TYR A 156 18.42 7.51 -6.76
C TYR A 156 17.99 8.35 -7.96
N THR A 157 17.03 7.87 -8.74
CA THR A 157 16.37 8.64 -9.80
C THR A 157 14.90 8.80 -9.45
N SER A 158 14.43 10.04 -9.28
CA SER A 158 13.02 10.37 -9.03
C SER A 158 12.19 10.31 -10.31
N GLU A 159 10.87 10.44 -10.14
CA GLU A 159 9.87 10.40 -11.20
C GLU A 159 10.03 11.47 -12.28
N ASP A 160 10.60 12.63 -11.93
CA ASP A 160 10.93 13.73 -12.84
C ASP A 160 12.28 13.54 -13.56
N GLY A 161 12.97 12.42 -13.29
CA GLY A 161 14.30 12.12 -13.82
C GLY A 161 15.45 12.77 -13.05
N THR A 162 15.19 13.52 -11.98
CA THR A 162 16.23 14.09 -11.12
C THR A 162 17.05 12.98 -10.47
N LYS A 163 18.38 13.11 -10.50
CA LYS A 163 19.30 12.13 -9.92
C LYS A 163 19.92 12.66 -8.64
N THR A 164 19.77 11.89 -7.57
CA THR A 164 20.38 12.16 -6.27
C THR A 164 21.42 11.10 -5.97
N THR A 165 22.66 11.52 -5.74
CA THR A 165 23.73 10.63 -5.29
C THR A 165 23.69 10.49 -3.78
N ILE A 166 23.65 9.25 -3.30
CA ILE A 166 23.76 8.89 -1.89
C ILE A 166 25.12 8.22 -1.73
N ASN A 167 26.02 8.83 -0.99
CA ASN A 167 27.36 8.30 -0.77
C ASN A 167 27.54 7.94 0.70
N VAL A 168 27.24 6.67 1.02
CA VAL A 168 27.28 6.17 2.39
C VAL A 168 28.68 6.27 2.99
N GLN A 169 29.73 6.07 2.19
CA GLN A 169 31.10 6.17 2.68
C GLN A 169 31.46 7.62 3.05
N ALA A 170 31.12 8.58 2.18
CA ALA A 170 31.32 9.99 2.49
C ALA A 170 30.53 10.41 3.72
N ASP A 171 29.29 9.94 3.88
CA ASP A 171 28.47 10.22 5.04
C ASP A 171 29.11 9.69 6.33
N VAL A 172 29.64 8.46 6.32
CA VAL A 172 30.37 7.88 7.46
C VAL A 172 31.62 8.68 7.78
N ILE A 173 32.40 9.08 6.77
CA ILE A 173 33.61 9.89 6.98
C ILE A 173 33.25 11.26 7.59
N ASN A 174 32.23 11.93 7.03
CA ASN A 174 31.82 13.26 7.46
C ASN A 174 31.19 13.25 8.87
N GLN A 175 30.56 12.15 9.26
CA GLN A 175 29.92 12.00 10.57
C GLN A 175 30.78 11.21 11.58
N PHE A 176 32.05 10.91 11.24
CA PHE A 176 32.88 10.00 12.04
C PHE A 176 33.03 10.46 13.48
N GLU A 177 33.18 11.77 13.73
CA GLU A 177 33.29 12.35 15.07
C GLU A 177 32.05 12.08 15.94
N GLU A 178 30.84 12.10 15.36
CA GLU A 178 29.60 11.76 16.07
C GLU A 178 29.45 10.25 16.24
N ILE A 179 29.85 9.47 15.23
CA ILE A 179 29.80 8.00 15.27
C ILE A 179 30.61 7.47 16.45
N ILE A 180 31.80 8.02 16.69
CA ILE A 180 32.68 7.60 17.80
C ILE A 180 32.25 8.14 19.17
N LYS A 181 31.20 8.96 19.28
CA LYS A 181 30.59 9.28 20.59
C LYS A 181 29.62 8.19 21.06
N ASN A 182 29.21 7.29 20.17
CA ASN A 182 28.33 6.19 20.53
C ASN A 182 29.11 5.12 21.32
N GLU A 183 28.80 4.96 22.60
CA GLU A 183 29.49 3.99 23.49
C GLU A 183 29.50 2.57 22.94
N ASN A 184 28.42 2.11 22.30
CA ASN A 184 28.39 0.76 21.72
C ASN A 184 29.39 0.59 20.57
N ILE A 185 29.60 1.64 19.77
CA ILE A 185 30.57 1.64 18.68
C ILE A 185 31.99 1.69 19.24
N VAL A 186 32.23 2.56 20.22
CA VAL A 186 33.53 2.66 20.92
C VAL A 186 33.91 1.34 21.56
N ASN A 187 32.98 0.68 22.25
CA ASN A 187 33.24 -0.62 22.89
C ASN A 187 33.61 -1.69 21.86
N LYS A 188 32.88 -1.77 20.74
CA LYS A 188 33.20 -2.71 19.64
C LYS A 188 34.55 -2.43 19.00
N ILE A 189 34.89 -1.16 18.76
CA ILE A 189 36.20 -0.76 18.25
C ILE A 189 37.29 -1.12 19.26
N THR A 190 37.05 -0.89 20.54
CA THR A 190 37.99 -1.22 21.62
C THR A 190 38.23 -2.73 21.71
N GLU A 191 37.18 -3.54 21.62
CA GLU A 191 37.28 -5.01 21.56
C GLU A 191 38.08 -5.48 20.33
N LEU A 192 37.83 -4.88 19.16
CA LEU A 192 38.60 -5.18 17.96
C LEU A 192 40.09 -4.87 18.17
N ILE A 193 40.41 -3.69 18.71
CA ILE A 193 41.79 -3.26 18.97
C ILE A 193 42.49 -4.16 19.98
N LYS A 194 41.78 -4.58 21.04
CA LYS A 194 42.30 -5.52 22.06
C LYS A 194 42.70 -6.86 21.48
N ASN A 195 42.03 -7.32 20.42
CA ASN A 195 42.31 -8.60 19.78
C ASN A 195 43.40 -8.53 18.70
N ILE A 196 43.91 -7.32 18.38
CA ILE A 196 45.02 -7.15 17.44
C ILE A 196 46.34 -7.23 18.21
N GLY A 197 47.22 -8.12 17.75
CA GLY A 197 48.51 -8.38 18.40
C GLY A 197 49.39 -7.13 18.49
N GLY A 198 50.16 -7.05 19.59
CA GLY A 198 51.10 -5.96 19.86
C GLY A 198 50.50 -4.68 20.46
N ASN A 199 49.18 -4.50 20.41
CA ASN A 199 48.53 -3.36 21.07
C ASN A 199 48.56 -3.51 22.58
N VAL A 200 48.96 -2.46 23.30
CA VAL A 200 48.93 -2.42 24.76
C VAL A 200 47.60 -1.82 25.23
N HIS A 201 46.87 -2.55 26.07
CA HIS A 201 45.65 -2.12 26.71
C HIS A 201 45.87 -1.92 28.22
N TYR A 202 45.35 -0.82 28.75
CA TYR A 202 45.25 -0.57 30.18
C TYR A 202 43.79 -0.56 30.60
N ASP A 203 43.43 -1.43 31.55
CA ASP A 203 42.07 -1.59 32.05
C ASP A 203 41.80 -0.80 33.35
N GLY A 204 42.79 -0.06 33.85
CA GLY A 204 42.73 0.63 35.15
C GLY A 204 43.50 -0.09 36.26
N ASP A 205 43.84 -1.37 36.08
CA ASP A 205 44.68 -2.15 37.02
C ASP A 205 46.00 -2.56 36.35
N ARG A 206 45.94 -3.09 35.12
CA ARG A 206 47.07 -3.76 34.47
C ARG A 206 47.24 -3.33 33.02
N PHE A 207 48.49 -3.36 32.57
CA PHE A 207 48.83 -3.26 31.16
C PHE A 207 48.89 -4.68 30.58
N THR A 208 48.22 -4.90 29.45
CA THR A 208 48.17 -6.18 28.75
C THR A 208 48.40 -5.99 27.26
N TYR A 209 48.87 -7.02 26.56
CA TYR A 209 48.93 -7.05 25.10
C TYR A 209 48.55 -8.45 24.59
N VAL A 210 48.15 -8.55 23.33
CA VAL A 210 47.94 -9.85 22.67
C VAL A 210 49.20 -10.26 21.91
N ASP A 211 49.68 -11.47 22.14
CA ASP A 211 50.84 -12.02 21.44
C ASP A 211 50.49 -12.57 20.04
N GLU A 212 51.51 -13.06 19.33
CA GLU A 212 51.36 -13.65 17.98
C GLU A 212 50.41 -14.86 17.92
N ASN A 213 50.15 -15.50 19.07
CA ASN A 213 49.28 -16.66 19.18
C ASN A 213 47.85 -16.28 19.61
N GLY A 214 47.55 -14.98 19.73
CA GLY A 214 46.24 -14.51 20.17
C GLY A 214 46.02 -14.60 21.69
N THR A 215 47.07 -14.84 22.47
CA THR A 215 46.97 -14.96 23.93
C THR A 215 47.23 -13.61 24.60
N THR A 216 46.40 -13.23 25.58
CA THR A 216 46.60 -12.02 26.37
C THR A 216 47.73 -12.23 27.38
N GLN A 217 48.75 -11.37 27.29
CA GLN A 217 49.91 -11.31 28.17
C GLN A 217 49.82 -10.08 29.07
N ILE A 218 50.28 -10.22 30.33
CA ILE A 218 50.36 -9.09 31.28
C ILE A 218 51.76 -8.49 31.21
N ILE A 219 51.84 -7.16 31.14
CA ILE A 219 53.10 -6.42 31.29
C ILE A 219 53.31 -6.16 32.77
N ASN A 220 54.16 -6.96 33.41
CA ASN A 220 54.51 -6.80 34.81
C ASN A 220 55.72 -5.87 34.97
N PHE A 221 55.49 -4.61 35.33
CA PHE A 221 56.57 -3.65 35.55
C PHE A 221 57.47 -4.01 36.72
N GLU A 222 56.97 -4.70 37.75
CA GLU A 222 57.82 -5.12 38.88
C GLU A 222 58.88 -6.12 38.42
N GLU A 223 58.51 -7.07 37.56
CA GLU A 223 59.46 -8.00 36.94
C GLU A 223 60.47 -7.28 36.05
N ILE A 224 60.01 -6.35 35.22
CA ILE A 224 60.90 -5.58 34.32
C ILE A 224 61.88 -4.74 35.13
N VAL A 225 61.42 -4.05 36.18
CA VAL A 225 62.26 -3.22 37.04
C VAL A 225 63.28 -4.10 37.76
N LYS A 226 62.86 -5.18 38.43
CA LYS A 226 63.79 -6.09 39.12
C LYS A 226 64.82 -6.72 38.18
N ALA A 227 64.43 -7.06 36.95
CA ALA A 227 65.35 -7.64 35.97
C ALA A 227 66.40 -6.64 35.46
N ASN A 228 66.16 -5.33 35.60
CA ASN A 228 67.04 -4.28 35.08
C ASN A 228 67.56 -3.32 36.17
N GLU A 229 67.24 -3.57 37.44
CA GLU A 229 67.73 -2.77 38.56
C GLU A 229 69.21 -3.09 38.80
N THR A 230 70.00 -2.04 39.01
CA THR A 230 71.41 -2.12 39.32
C THR A 230 71.60 -2.31 40.83
N VAL A 231 72.40 -3.30 41.23
CA VAL A 231 72.67 -3.59 42.64
C VAL A 231 74.01 -3.00 43.05
N THR A 232 74.00 -1.96 43.88
CA THR A 232 75.22 -1.50 44.59
C THR A 232 75.27 -2.09 46.00
N THR A 233 76.46 -2.41 46.51
CA THR A 233 76.61 -2.90 47.88
C THR A 233 77.59 -2.04 48.67
N LEU A 234 77.35 -1.90 49.97
CA LEU A 234 78.28 -1.27 50.91
C LEU A 234 78.41 -2.19 52.13
N VAL A 235 79.59 -2.78 52.30
CA VAL A 235 79.86 -3.80 53.32
C VAL A 235 80.82 -3.24 54.36
N ASN A 236 80.49 -3.35 55.64
CA ASN A 236 81.40 -3.00 56.72
C ASN A 236 82.42 -4.14 56.94
N ASN A 237 83.71 -3.83 56.91
CA ASN A 237 84.78 -4.81 57.06
C ASN A 237 85.14 -5.08 58.54
N ASN A 238 84.46 -4.43 59.50
CA ASN A 238 84.65 -4.53 60.95
C ASN A 238 86.03 -4.08 61.48
N ASP A 239 86.81 -3.39 60.67
CA ASP A 239 88.11 -2.79 61.01
C ASP A 239 88.11 -1.26 60.84
N GLY A 240 86.93 -0.67 60.61
CA GLY A 240 86.76 0.75 60.31
C GLY A 240 86.76 1.08 58.81
N THR A 241 87.03 0.11 57.93
CA THR A 241 86.89 0.27 56.48
C THR A 241 85.54 -0.26 55.97
N TYR A 242 85.10 0.28 54.83
CA TYR A 242 83.93 -0.19 54.10
C TYR A 242 84.30 -0.57 52.68
N THR A 243 83.70 -1.64 52.17
CA THR A 243 83.82 -2.07 50.77
C THR A 243 82.56 -1.63 50.03
N TYR A 244 82.69 -0.64 49.16
CA TYR A 244 81.64 -0.25 48.22
C TYR A 244 81.85 -0.98 46.89
N THR A 245 80.81 -1.62 46.38
CA THR A 245 80.79 -2.23 45.03
C THR A 245 79.74 -1.49 44.21
N SER A 246 80.18 -0.79 43.15
CA SER A 246 79.29 -0.09 42.21
C SER A 246 78.60 -1.06 41.25
N GLU A 247 77.67 -0.50 40.48
CA GLU A 247 76.81 -1.21 39.51
C GLU A 247 77.60 -1.90 38.39
N ASP A 248 78.78 -1.38 38.05
CA ASP A 248 79.71 -1.96 37.07
C ASP A 248 80.69 -2.99 37.69
N GLY A 249 80.54 -3.29 38.98
CA GLY A 249 81.39 -4.21 39.72
C GLY A 249 82.69 -3.59 40.25
N THR A 250 82.92 -2.28 40.05
CA THR A 250 84.11 -1.60 40.61
C THR A 250 84.05 -1.63 42.13
N ILE A 251 85.12 -2.13 42.74
CA ILE A 251 85.25 -2.21 44.20
C ILE A 251 86.11 -1.03 44.68
N THR A 252 85.55 -0.23 45.58
CA THR A 252 86.23 0.89 46.24
C THR A 252 86.25 0.65 47.74
N THR A 253 87.44 0.68 48.33
CA THR A 253 87.59 0.64 49.80
C THR A 253 87.57 2.06 50.35
N ILE A 254 86.65 2.33 51.27
CA ILE A 254 86.54 3.58 52.01
C ILE A 254 87.16 3.36 53.38
N ASN A 255 88.22 4.10 53.73
CA ASN A 255 88.96 3.91 54.98
C ASN A 255 88.74 5.09 55.93
N VAL A 256 87.72 4.98 56.78
CA VAL A 256 87.34 6.06 57.69
C VAL A 256 88.46 6.37 58.72
N PRO A 257 89.12 5.40 59.37
CA PRO A 257 90.23 5.69 60.28
C PRO A 257 91.41 6.41 59.62
N ALA A 258 91.82 6.00 58.41
CA ALA A 258 92.92 6.64 57.71
C ALA A 258 92.57 8.07 57.28
N ASP A 259 91.33 8.31 56.83
CA ASP A 259 90.86 9.64 56.46
C ASP A 259 90.80 10.60 57.66
N VAL A 260 90.57 10.07 58.87
CA VAL A 260 90.58 10.85 60.12
C VAL A 260 92.00 11.12 60.61
N ILE A 261 92.91 10.14 60.55
CA ILE A 261 94.32 10.32 60.97
C ILE A 261 95.06 11.33 60.08
N ASN A 262 94.74 11.40 58.79
CA ASN A 262 95.35 12.36 57.86
C ASN A 262 94.86 13.82 58.04
N GLN A 263 93.95 14.10 59.00
CA GLN A 263 93.40 15.43 59.28
C GLN A 263 93.90 16.06 60.59
N PHE A 264 94.83 15.39 61.30
CA PHE A 264 95.50 15.88 62.52
C PHE A 264 97.01 15.83 62.36
#